data_AF-A0A2W6C7U6-F1
#
_entry.id   AF-A0A2W6C7U6-F1
#
_cell.length_a   1.000
_cell.length_b   1.000
_cell.length_c   1.000
_cell.angle_alpha   90.00
_cell.angle_beta   90.00
_cell.angle_gamma   90.00
#
_symmetry.space_group_name_H-M   'P 1'
#
loop_
_entity.id
_entity.type
_entity.pdbx_description
1 polymer ?
#
loop_
_entity_poly.entity_id
_entity_poly.type
_entity_poly.pdbx_seq_one_letter_code
_entity_poly.pdbx_strand_id
1 'polypeptide(L)'
;MIFSVAHILLTSAITSALALIVAFWRLPRTAWLDILAITVLSGVAVLLWRLSANMPQLNDDGLPGFSANDWAAPALTFLFLTVFADLRAPADPGRYRQARALATLAALAVNVITI
;
A
#
# COMPACT_ATOMS: atom_id res chain seq x y z
N MET A 1 15.85 -14.47 0.32
CA MET A 1 16.65 -13.39 0.94
C MET A 1 15.89 -12.82 2.12
N ILE A 2 16.55 -12.08 3.03
CA ILE A 2 15.87 -11.37 4.13
C ILE A 2 16.17 -9.88 3.94
N PHE A 3 15.14 -9.05 3.91
CA PHE A 3 15.28 -7.61 3.79
C PHE A 3 15.60 -6.98 5.15
N SER A 4 16.41 -5.93 5.16
CA SER A 4 16.67 -5.18 6.40
C SER A 4 15.43 -4.38 6.80
N VAL A 5 15.27 -4.12 8.10
CA VAL A 5 14.18 -3.26 8.61
C VAL A 5 14.23 -1.87 7.95
N ALA A 6 15.43 -1.33 7.71
CA ALA A 6 15.60 -0.05 7.04
C ALA A 6 15.05 -0.07 5.59
N HIS A 7 15.30 -1.14 4.84
CA HIS A 7 14.76 -1.31 3.49
C HIS A 7 13.22 -1.40 3.50
N ILE A 8 12.66 -2.14 4.46
CA ILE A 8 11.21 -2.27 4.63
C ILE A 8 10.58 -0.90 4.98
N LEU A 9 11.18 -0.16 5.92
CA LEU A 9 10.72 1.18 6.29
C LEU A 9 10.75 2.14 5.11
N LEU A 10 11.82 2.11 4.30
CA LEU A 10 11.93 2.93 3.09
C LEU A 10 10.82 2.60 2.09
N THR A 11 10.56 1.32 1.85
CA THR A 11 9.50 0.84 0.94
C THR A 11 8.11 1.31 1.41
N SER A 12 7.83 1.17 2.70
CA SER A 12 6.61 1.67 3.31
C SER A 12 6.49 3.20 3.16
N ALA A 13 7.57 3.93 3.41
CA ALA A 13 7.58 5.39 3.32
C ALA A 13 7.33 5.88 1.89
N ILE A 14 7.95 5.25 0.88
CA ILE A 14 7.72 5.56 -0.53
C ILE A 14 6.26 5.27 -0.90
N THR A 15 5.72 4.13 -0.45
CA THR A 15 4.29 3.79 -0.69
C THR A 15 3.37 4.85 -0.09
N SER A 16 3.59 5.26 1.17
CA SER A 16 2.81 6.33 1.79
C SER A 16 2.94 7.66 1.06
N ALA A 17 4.14 8.03 0.61
CA ALA A 17 4.35 9.28 -0.12
C ALA A 17 3.60 9.29 -1.45
N LEU A 18 3.64 8.19 -2.21
CA LEU A 18 2.88 8.06 -3.46
C LEU A 18 1.37 8.05 -3.21
N ALA A 19 0.91 7.32 -2.19
CA ALA A 19 -0.49 7.29 -1.79
C ALA A 19 -0.99 8.70 -1.38
N LEU A 20 -0.16 9.47 -0.67
CA LEU A 20 -0.44 10.86 -0.31
C LEU A 20 -0.60 11.75 -1.55
N ILE A 21 0.33 11.66 -2.51
CA ILE A 21 0.27 12.42 -3.77
C ILE A 21 -1.04 12.10 -4.51
N VAL A 22 -1.36 10.81 -4.65
CA VAL A 22 -2.59 10.34 -5.30
C VAL A 22 -3.83 10.86 -4.57
N ALA A 23 -3.86 10.74 -3.25
CA ALA A 23 -5.01 11.15 -2.44
C ALA A 23 -5.22 12.66 -2.52
N PHE A 24 -4.16 13.47 -2.41
CA PHE A 24 -4.21 14.91 -2.58
C PHE A 24 -4.64 15.34 -3.97
N TRP A 25 -4.23 14.60 -5.01
CA TRP A 25 -4.64 14.88 -6.38
C TRP A 25 -6.12 14.54 -6.64
N ARG A 26 -6.61 13.40 -6.12
CA ARG A 26 -7.97 12.92 -6.41
C ARG A 26 -9.04 13.49 -5.49
N LEU A 27 -8.75 13.65 -4.19
CA LEU A 27 -9.77 13.97 -3.18
C LEU A 27 -9.90 15.48 -2.94
N PRO A 28 -11.10 15.97 -2.58
CA PRO A 28 -11.24 17.36 -2.15
C PRO A 28 -10.47 17.59 -0.84
N ARG A 29 -9.87 18.77 -0.68
CA ARG A 29 -9.07 19.12 0.50
C ARG A 29 -9.85 19.07 1.82
N THR A 30 -11.18 19.18 1.75
CA THR A 30 -12.08 19.03 2.89
C THR A 30 -12.18 17.59 3.40
N ALA A 31 -11.87 16.59 2.55
CA ALA A 31 -11.87 15.17 2.91
C ALA A 31 -10.53 14.72 3.53
N TRP A 32 -10.00 15.51 4.47
CA TRP A 32 -8.67 15.28 5.05
C TRP A 32 -8.52 13.92 5.73
N LEU A 33 -9.59 13.41 6.36
CA LEU A 33 -9.58 12.08 6.97
C LEU A 33 -9.39 10.97 5.93
N ASP A 34 -9.95 11.14 4.74
CA ASP A 34 -9.87 10.15 3.68
C ASP A 34 -8.47 10.20 3.03
N ILE A 35 -7.89 11.40 2.89
CA ILE A 35 -6.50 11.59 2.48
C ILE A 35 -5.53 10.94 3.49
N LEU A 36 -5.75 11.20 4.78
CA LEU A 36 -4.95 10.62 5.85
C LEU A 36 -5.06 9.09 5.87
N ALA A 37 -6.28 8.56 5.73
CA ALA A 37 -6.51 7.12 5.68
C ALA A 37 -5.80 6.46 4.51
N ILE A 38 -5.93 6.99 3.29
CA ILE A 38 -5.21 6.45 2.12
C ILE A 38 -3.70 6.47 2.34
N THR A 39 -3.17 7.57 2.88
CA THR A 39 -1.74 7.74 3.10
C THR A 39 -1.18 6.76 4.15
N VAL A 40 -1.82 6.73 5.32
CA VAL A 40 -1.33 5.97 6.47
C VAL A 40 -1.59 4.49 6.29
N LEU A 41 -2.81 4.10 5.89
CA LEU A 41 -3.15 2.67 5.75
C LEU A 41 -2.37 2.00 4.62
N SER A 42 -2.04 2.71 3.53
CA SER A 42 -1.22 2.13 2.47
C SER A 42 0.19 1.78 2.95
N GLY A 43 0.86 2.70 3.66
CA GLY A 43 2.18 2.44 4.23
C GLY A 43 2.13 1.38 5.33
N VAL A 44 1.19 1.51 6.26
CA VAL A 44 1.03 0.54 7.37
C VAL A 44 0.77 -0.87 6.84
N ALA A 45 -0.08 -1.04 5.82
CA ALA A 45 -0.32 -2.34 5.21
C ALA A 45 0.98 -2.95 4.65
N VAL A 46 1.76 -2.17 3.89
CA VAL A 46 3.06 -2.62 3.35
C VAL A 46 4.04 -2.92 4.48
N LEU A 47 4.18 -2.05 5.48
CA LEU A 47 5.10 -2.22 6.60
C LEU A 47 4.78 -3.49 7.39
N LEU A 48 3.53 -3.66 7.80
CA LEU A 48 3.10 -4.80 8.59
C LEU A 48 3.28 -6.10 7.81
N TRP A 49 2.87 -6.12 6.53
CA TRP A 49 3.05 -7.30 5.70
C TRP A 49 4.52 -7.65 5.53
N ARG A 50 5.33 -6.67 5.12
CA ARG A 50 6.75 -6.88 4.87
C ARG A 50 7.50 -7.31 6.12
N LEU A 51 7.19 -6.76 7.31
CA LEU A 51 7.79 -7.23 8.56
C LEU A 51 7.35 -8.65 8.92
N SER A 52 6.06 -8.98 8.70
CA SER A 52 5.50 -10.28 9.10
C SER A 52 5.93 -11.42 8.17
N ALA A 53 6.10 -11.12 6.89
CA ALA A 53 6.41 -12.09 5.83
C ALA A 53 7.89 -12.07 5.40
N ASN A 54 8.78 -11.40 6.15
CA ASN A 54 10.21 -11.31 5.82
C ASN A 54 10.99 -12.60 6.11
N MET A 55 10.66 -13.67 5.40
CA MET A 55 11.33 -14.96 5.53
C MET A 55 11.83 -15.45 4.16
N PRO A 56 12.96 -16.18 4.11
CA PRO A 56 13.55 -16.62 2.84
C PRO A 56 12.59 -17.39 1.95
N GLN A 57 11.72 -18.22 2.53
CA GLN A 57 10.79 -19.08 1.80
C GLN A 57 9.72 -18.30 1.02
N LEU A 58 9.37 -17.10 1.49
CA LEU A 58 8.39 -16.23 0.82
C LEU A 58 9.04 -15.21 -0.11
N ASN A 59 10.31 -14.88 0.13
CA ASN A 59 11.07 -13.94 -0.70
C ASN A 59 11.73 -14.65 -1.90
N ASP A 60 12.14 -15.91 -1.74
CA ASP A 60 12.78 -16.73 -2.78
C ASP A 60 11.90 -17.97 -3.07
N ASP A 61 10.60 -17.74 -3.31
CA ASP A 61 9.61 -18.80 -3.50
C ASP A 61 9.70 -19.54 -4.85
N GLY A 62 10.72 -19.23 -5.66
CA GLY A 62 10.97 -19.85 -6.95
C GLY A 62 10.11 -19.32 -8.09
N LEU A 63 9.27 -18.30 -7.84
CA LEU A 63 8.53 -17.62 -8.89
C LEU A 63 9.48 -16.70 -9.70
N PRO A 64 9.53 -16.84 -11.04
CA PRO A 64 10.43 -16.04 -11.85
C PRO A 64 10.00 -14.56 -11.87
N GLY A 65 10.90 -13.68 -11.45
CA GLY A 65 10.75 -12.23 -11.51
C GLY A 65 10.18 -11.60 -10.25
N PHE A 66 9.19 -12.21 -9.59
CA PHE A 66 8.51 -11.63 -8.43
C PHE A 66 8.02 -12.71 -7.47
N SER A 67 8.14 -12.48 -6.17
CA SER A 67 7.67 -13.41 -5.15
C SER A 67 6.21 -13.19 -4.78
N ALA A 68 5.55 -14.22 -4.24
CA ALA A 68 4.22 -14.13 -3.67
C ALA A 68 4.14 -13.07 -2.55
N ASN A 69 5.26 -12.83 -1.85
CA ASN A 69 5.36 -11.76 -0.86
C ASN A 69 5.17 -10.37 -1.50
N ASP A 70 5.76 -10.14 -2.68
CA ASP A 70 5.68 -8.88 -3.39
C ASP A 70 4.27 -8.60 -3.89
N TRP A 71 3.58 -9.64 -4.37
CA TRP A 71 2.20 -9.55 -4.84
C TRP A 71 1.17 -9.36 -3.73
N ALA A 72 1.42 -9.89 -2.53
CA ALA A 72 0.48 -9.80 -1.42
C ALA A 72 0.44 -8.40 -0.78
N ALA A 73 1.54 -7.65 -0.78
CA ALA A 73 1.59 -6.30 -0.23
C ALA A 73 0.52 -5.35 -0.82
N PRO A 74 0.40 -5.16 -2.16
CA PRO A 74 -0.65 -4.32 -2.73
C PRO A 74 -2.06 -4.87 -2.51
N ALA A 75 -2.24 -6.19 -2.47
CA ALA A 75 -3.54 -6.79 -2.17
C ALA A 75 -4.01 -6.40 -0.76
N LEU A 76 -3.11 -6.42 0.23
CA LEU A 76 -3.41 -5.97 1.59
C LEU A 76 -3.67 -4.47 1.66
N THR A 77 -2.92 -3.65 0.91
CA THR A 77 -3.22 -2.22 0.78
C THR A 77 -4.66 -2.00 0.29
N PHE A 78 -5.07 -2.69 -0.78
CA PHE A 78 -6.43 -2.58 -1.29
C PHE A 78 -7.49 -3.03 -0.27
N LEU A 79 -7.23 -4.14 0.44
CA LEU A 79 -8.13 -4.66 1.46
C LEU A 79 -8.32 -3.68 2.62
N PHE A 80 -7.23 -3.15 3.19
CA PHE A 80 -7.29 -2.22 4.32
C PHE A 80 -8.07 -0.95 3.97
N LEU A 81 -7.84 -0.40 2.77
CA LEU A 81 -8.58 0.76 2.28
C LEU A 81 -10.05 0.45 1.94
N THR A 82 -10.36 -0.80 1.59
CA THR A 82 -11.75 -1.24 1.42
C THR A 82 -12.46 -1.33 2.76
N VAL A 83 -11.87 -2.02 3.73
CA VAL A 83 -12.40 -2.12 5.09
C VAL A 83 -12.60 -0.73 5.71
N PHE A 84 -11.65 0.20 5.55
CA PHE A 84 -11.83 1.56 6.02
C PHE A 84 -13.07 2.25 5.42
N ALA A 85 -13.26 2.15 4.11
CA ALA A 85 -14.38 2.77 3.42
C ALA A 85 -15.74 2.14 3.81
N ASP A 86 -15.74 0.85 4.14
CA ASP A 86 -16.93 0.13 4.59
C ASP A 86 -17.28 0.48 6.05
N LEU A 87 -16.28 0.71 6.91
CA LEU A 87 -16.47 1.15 8.30
C LEU A 87 -16.84 2.64 8.40
N ARG A 88 -16.37 3.46 7.46
CA ARG A 88 -16.65 4.89 7.41
C ARG A 88 -16.83 5.33 5.97
N ALA A 89 -18.06 5.68 5.62
CA ALA A 89 -18.40 6.20 4.30
C ALA A 89 -17.50 7.38 3.91
N PRO A 90 -16.74 7.29 2.80
CA PRO A 90 -15.93 8.39 2.31
C PRO A 90 -16.77 9.60 1.91
N ALA A 91 -16.19 10.80 2.01
CA ALA A 91 -16.88 12.03 1.63
C ALA A 91 -17.26 12.06 0.13
N ASP A 92 -16.44 11.44 -0.72
CA ASP A 92 -16.73 11.19 -2.14
C ASP A 92 -16.38 9.74 -2.49
N PRO A 93 -17.36 8.81 -2.48
CA PRO A 93 -17.11 7.39 -2.73
C PRO A 93 -16.56 7.08 -4.13
N GLY A 94 -16.86 7.93 -5.13
CA GLY A 94 -16.36 7.75 -6.50
C GLY A 94 -14.87 8.04 -6.58
N ARG A 95 -14.46 9.22 -6.09
CA ARG A 95 -13.06 9.63 -6.07
C ARG A 95 -12.22 8.82 -5.10
N TYR A 96 -12.80 8.40 -3.97
CA TYR A 96 -12.13 7.50 -3.02
C TYR A 96 -11.77 6.16 -3.66
N ARG A 97 -12.72 5.53 -4.37
CA ARG A 97 -12.45 4.26 -5.09
C ARG A 97 -11.32 4.39 -6.10
N GLN A 98 -11.25 5.51 -6.82
CA GLN A 98 -10.16 5.78 -7.76
C GLN A 98 -8.82 6.00 -7.03
N ALA A 99 -8.82 6.79 -5.95
CA ALA A 99 -7.63 7.02 -5.15
C ALA A 99 -7.10 5.72 -4.50
N ARG A 100 -7.99 4.86 -4.00
CA ARG A 100 -7.66 3.51 -3.50
C ARG A 100 -7.03 2.64 -4.58
N ALA A 101 -7.61 2.59 -5.77
CA ALA A 101 -7.06 1.82 -6.89
C ALA A 101 -5.66 2.33 -7.28
N LEU A 102 -5.48 3.64 -7.38
CA LEU A 102 -4.19 4.25 -7.70
C LEU A 102 -3.14 4.03 -6.59
N ALA A 103 -3.52 4.12 -5.32
CA ALA A 103 -2.62 3.80 -4.20
C ALA A 103 -2.21 2.31 -4.20
N THR A 104 -3.12 1.43 -4.60
CA THR A 104 -2.84 -0.01 -4.77
C THR A 104 -1.84 -0.25 -5.91
N LEU A 105 -2.02 0.45 -7.04
CA LEU A 105 -1.07 0.38 -8.16
C LEU A 105 0.30 0.97 -7.78
N ALA A 106 0.34 2.03 -6.97
CA ALA A 106 1.58 2.57 -6.44
C ALA A 106 2.26 1.57 -5.50
N ALA A 107 1.52 0.93 -4.59
CA ALA A 107 2.04 -0.13 -3.73
C ALA A 107 2.57 -1.31 -4.55
N LEU A 108 1.89 -1.69 -5.63
CA LEU A 108 2.33 -2.73 -6.54
C LEU A 108 3.66 -2.34 -7.19
N ALA A 109 3.73 -1.15 -7.80
CA ALA A 109 4.96 -0.68 -8.44
C ALA A 109 6.14 -0.64 -7.46
N VAL A 110 5.93 -0.15 -6.25
CA VAL A 110 6.98 -0.11 -5.22
C VAL A 110 7.43 -1.51 -4.82
N ASN A 111 6.48 -2.40 -4.50
CA ASN A 111 6.81 -3.71 -3.93
C ASN A 111 7.26 -4.74 -4.95
N VAL A 112 6.87 -4.60 -6.22
CA VAL A 112 7.15 -5.58 -7.28
C VAL A 112 8.30 -5.12 -8.19
N ILE A 113 8.46 -3.81 -8.42
CA ILE A 113 9.50 -3.29 -9.33
C ILE A 113 10.77 -2.88 -8.57
N THR A 114 10.64 -2.45 -7.31
CA THR A 114 11.73 -1.78 -6.58
C THR A 114 12.41 -2.67 -5.55
N ILE A 115 11.78 -3.79 -5.18
CA ILE A 115 12.28 -4.78 -4.21
C ILE A 115 12.79 -6.00 -4.98
#